data_AF-A0A848UWE9-F1
#
_entry.id   AF-A0A848UWE9-F1
#
_cell.length_a   1.000
_cell.length_b   1.000
_cell.length_c   1.000
_cell.angle_alpha   90.00
_cell.angle_beta   90.00
_cell.angle_gamma   90.00
#
_symmetry.space_group_name_H-M   'P 1'
#
loop_
_entity.id
_entity.type
_entity.pdbx_description
1 polymer ?
#
loop_
_entity_poly.entity_id
_entity_poly.type
_entity_poly.pdbx_seq_one_letter_code
_entity_poly.pdbx_strand_id
1 'polypeptide(L)'
;TSWGVTTRLIGALIMTHSDDKGLKLPPKLAPIQVVIVPIYRNEEQFEAVVSKAKEIAAGLKAEGISVKVDDDDTKKPGWKFAEYELKGVPVRLAIGPRDLENNQVELARRDLGTKETIAMDAVVARCSELMVEMQDGMLASARAFRDENIREVETYDEFVKVLDEQGGFISAHWDGTEETEDKVKDETKATIRCIPLEGDKTPGKCMVTGKPSERRVIFARAY
;
A
#
# COMPACT_ATOMS: atom_id res chain seq x y z
N THR A 1 26.57 17.29 7.52
CA THR A 1 25.33 17.06 6.73
C THR A 1 24.14 17.08 7.68
N SER A 2 22.98 17.57 7.24
CA SER A 2 21.72 17.49 8.00
C SER A 2 20.62 16.91 7.10
N TRP A 3 19.80 16.01 7.65
CA TRP A 3 18.66 15.39 6.97
C TRP A 3 17.54 15.15 7.99
N GLY A 4 16.29 15.06 7.53
CA GLY A 4 15.14 14.89 8.40
C GLY A 4 13.96 14.24 7.69
N VAL A 5 13.19 13.46 8.44
CA VAL A 5 11.95 12.83 8.01
C VAL A 5 10.88 13.07 9.09
N THR A 6 9.61 13.08 8.70
CA THR A 6 8.49 13.38 9.63
C THR A 6 7.34 12.40 9.46
N THR A 7 6.32 12.53 10.31
CA THR A 7 5.06 11.78 10.25
C THR A 7 4.29 11.95 8.93
N ARG A 8 4.69 12.88 8.06
CA ARG A 8 4.17 12.99 6.70
C ARG A 8 4.29 11.67 5.91
N LEU A 9 5.29 10.84 6.20
CA LEU A 9 5.42 9.51 5.59
C LEU A 9 4.24 8.58 5.90
N ILE A 10 3.61 8.73 7.06
CA ILE A 10 2.41 7.97 7.43
C ILE A 10 1.23 8.38 6.54
N GLY A 11 1.05 9.70 6.34
CA GLY A 11 0.02 10.21 5.43
C GLY A 11 0.22 9.72 3.99
N ALA A 12 1.47 9.73 3.51
CA ALA A 12 1.80 9.21 2.19
C ALA A 12 1.48 7.72 2.05
N LEU A 13 1.81 6.91 3.06
CA LEU A 13 1.47 5.48 3.09
C LEU A 13 -0.05 5.26 3.02
N ILE A 14 -0.81 6.01 3.82
CA ILE A 14 -2.27 5.92 3.84
C ILE A 14 -2.84 6.25 2.46
N MET A 15 -2.43 7.37 1.86
CA MET A 15 -2.93 7.79 0.54
C MET A 15 -2.51 6.86 -0.60
N THR A 16 -1.36 6.19 -0.48
CA THR A 16 -0.83 5.31 -1.54
C THR A 16 -1.57 3.98 -1.61
N HIS A 17 -1.96 3.42 -0.46
CA HIS A 17 -2.44 2.03 -0.41
C HIS A 17 -3.93 1.89 -0.08
N SER A 18 -4.51 2.83 0.67
CA SER A 18 -5.89 2.72 1.13
C SER A 18 -6.88 2.74 -0.04
N ASP A 19 -8.06 2.15 0.17
CA ASP A 19 -9.14 2.10 -0.82
C ASP A 19 -10.48 2.45 -0.16
N ASP A 20 -11.57 2.34 -0.92
CA ASP A 20 -12.93 2.68 -0.44
C ASP A 20 -13.37 1.89 0.80
N LYS A 21 -12.71 0.77 1.09
CA LYS A 21 -13.00 -0.05 2.27
C LYS A 21 -12.22 0.36 3.51
N GLY A 22 -11.27 1.30 3.38
CA GLY A 22 -10.47 1.83 4.49
C GLY A 22 -8.97 1.63 4.30
N LEU A 23 -8.27 1.52 5.42
CA LEU A 23 -6.82 1.37 5.41
C LEU A 23 -6.41 0.06 4.74
N LYS A 24 -5.26 0.07 4.08
CA LYS A 24 -4.57 -1.12 3.57
C LYS A 24 -3.10 -0.99 3.96
N LEU A 25 -2.71 -1.64 5.05
CA LEU A 25 -1.40 -1.45 5.64
C LEU A 25 -0.40 -2.49 5.12
N PRO A 26 0.81 -2.07 4.69
CA PRO A 26 1.89 -3.01 4.43
C PRO A 26 2.19 -3.85 5.70
N PRO A 27 2.42 -5.17 5.58
CA PRO A 27 2.64 -6.05 6.73
C PRO A 27 3.71 -5.59 7.71
N LYS A 28 4.81 -4.97 7.25
CA LYS A 28 5.90 -4.49 8.12
C LYS A 28 5.51 -3.31 9.01
N LEU A 29 4.40 -2.64 8.70
CA LEU A 29 3.94 -1.44 9.41
C LEU A 29 2.56 -1.63 10.06
N ALA A 30 1.89 -2.74 9.77
CA ALA A 30 0.61 -3.08 10.37
C ALA A 30 0.78 -3.41 11.87
N PRO A 31 0.08 -2.73 12.80
CA PRO A 31 0.16 -3.04 14.22
C PRO A 31 -0.35 -4.47 14.54
N ILE A 32 -1.37 -4.90 13.80
CA ILE A 32 -1.89 -6.26 13.80
C ILE A 32 -1.76 -6.77 12.37
N GLN A 33 -0.98 -7.83 12.17
CA GLN A 33 -0.76 -8.45 10.86
C GLN A 33 -1.83 -9.49 10.56
N VAL A 34 -2.19 -10.29 11.57
CA VAL A 34 -3.22 -11.33 11.46
C VAL A 34 -4.28 -11.11 12.54
N VAL A 35 -5.55 -11.15 12.15
CA VAL A 35 -6.66 -11.25 13.10
C VAL A 35 -7.40 -12.57 12.92
N ILE A 36 -7.68 -13.25 14.02
CA ILE A 36 -8.44 -14.49 14.04
C ILE A 36 -9.81 -14.20 14.63
N VAL A 37 -10.87 -14.51 13.87
CA VAL A 37 -12.26 -14.27 14.27
C VAL A 37 -12.97 -15.62 14.40
N PRO A 38 -13.19 -16.10 15.64
CA PRO A 38 -14.06 -17.24 15.94
C PRO A 38 -15.50 -17.01 15.46
N ILE A 39 -16.09 -18.04 14.86
CA ILE A 39 -17.50 -18.12 14.51
C ILE A 39 -18.11 -19.27 15.30
N TYR A 40 -19.21 -19.05 16.00
CA TYR A 40 -19.83 -20.05 16.87
C TYR A 40 -21.31 -19.74 17.07
N ARG A 41 -22.09 -20.71 17.56
CA ARG A 41 -23.52 -20.54 17.86
C ARG A 41 -23.89 -20.81 19.31
N ASN A 42 -23.06 -21.56 20.03
CA ASN A 42 -23.24 -21.90 21.43
C ASN A 42 -21.88 -21.84 22.16
N GLU A 43 -21.92 -21.99 23.48
CA GLU A 43 -20.76 -21.84 24.37
C GLU A 43 -19.73 -22.96 24.16
N GLU A 44 -20.17 -24.20 23.96
CA GLU A 44 -19.27 -25.33 23.69
C GLU A 44 -18.46 -25.13 22.40
N GLN A 45 -19.10 -24.67 21.32
CA GLN A 45 -18.41 -24.31 20.08
C GLN A 45 -17.46 -23.12 20.26
N PHE A 46 -17.84 -22.15 21.09
CA PHE A 46 -17.00 -21.00 21.38
C PHE A 46 -15.67 -21.43 21.99
N GLU A 47 -15.72 -22.23 23.05
CA GLU A 47 -14.52 -22.71 23.74
C GLU A 47 -13.60 -23.51 22.80
N ALA A 48 -14.17 -24.43 22.01
CA ALA A 48 -13.41 -25.24 21.06
C ALA A 48 -12.70 -24.38 19.99
N VAL A 49 -13.42 -23.43 19.38
CA VAL A 49 -12.88 -22.55 18.34
C VAL A 49 -11.85 -21.58 18.90
N VAL A 50 -12.13 -20.96 20.06
CA VAL A 50 -11.20 -20.01 20.69
C VAL A 50 -9.92 -20.71 21.13
N SER A 51 -10.01 -21.94 21.65
CA SER A 51 -8.85 -22.75 22.00
C SER A 51 -7.94 -22.98 20.79
N LYS A 52 -8.50 -23.43 19.67
CA LYS A 52 -7.74 -23.65 18.43
C LYS A 52 -7.20 -22.34 17.84
N ALA A 53 -7.97 -21.25 17.89
CA ALA A 53 -7.53 -19.93 17.48
C ALA A 53 -6.31 -19.45 18.30
N LYS A 54 -6.29 -19.70 19.61
CA LYS A 54 -5.17 -19.36 20.49
C LYS A 54 -3.92 -20.21 20.19
N GLU A 55 -4.09 -21.48 19.85
CA GLU A 55 -3.00 -22.35 19.39
C GLU A 55 -2.36 -21.81 18.09
N ILE A 56 -3.17 -21.52 17.08
CA ILE A 56 -2.71 -20.93 15.82
C ILE A 56 -2.02 -19.57 16.06
N ALA A 57 -2.61 -18.73 16.91
CA ALA A 57 -2.02 -17.43 17.26
C ALA A 57 -0.66 -17.58 17.96
N ALA A 58 -0.46 -18.62 18.78
CA ALA A 58 0.83 -18.89 19.40
C ALA A 58 1.89 -19.29 18.35
N GLY A 59 1.52 -20.16 17.39
CA GLY A 59 2.39 -20.53 16.28
C GLY A 59 2.80 -19.33 15.43
N LEU A 60 1.85 -18.47 15.05
CA LEU A 60 2.13 -17.25 14.29
C LEU A 60 3.03 -16.26 15.08
N LYS A 61 2.79 -16.10 16.38
CA LYS A 61 3.64 -15.25 17.23
C LYS A 61 5.06 -15.79 17.36
N ALA A 62 5.26 -17.10 17.31
CA ALA A 62 6.58 -17.71 17.31
C ALA A 62 7.40 -17.34 16.06
N GLU A 63 6.72 -17.12 14.92
CA GLU A 63 7.31 -16.59 13.68
C GLU A 63 7.46 -15.05 13.68
N GLY A 64 7.19 -14.38 14.81
CA GLY A 64 7.27 -12.93 14.92
C GLY A 64 6.08 -12.17 14.31
N ILE A 65 4.99 -12.86 13.97
CA ILE A 65 3.80 -12.25 13.38
C ILE A 65 2.89 -11.69 14.49
N SER A 66 2.46 -10.43 14.36
CA SER A 66 1.53 -9.81 15.32
C SER A 66 0.10 -10.30 15.10
N VAL A 67 -0.45 -10.97 16.12
CA VAL A 67 -1.77 -11.63 16.02
C VAL A 67 -2.73 -11.17 17.10
N LYS A 68 -3.97 -10.88 16.70
CA LYS A 68 -5.11 -10.68 17.61
C LYS A 68 -6.13 -11.80 17.41
N VAL A 69 -6.52 -12.47 18.50
CA VAL A 69 -7.74 -13.29 18.52
C VAL A 69 -8.87 -12.37 19.00
N ASP A 70 -9.92 -12.23 18.20
CA ASP A 70 -11.09 -11.44 18.57
C ASP A 70 -12.21 -12.34 19.08
N ASP A 71 -12.17 -12.65 20.36
CA ASP A 71 -13.14 -13.46 21.10
C ASP A 71 -14.28 -12.63 21.74
N ASP A 72 -14.44 -11.35 21.37
CA ASP A 72 -15.52 -10.47 21.85
C ASP A 72 -16.90 -11.00 21.42
N ASP A 73 -17.68 -11.54 22.34
CA ASP A 73 -18.98 -12.15 22.08
C ASP A 73 -20.11 -11.14 21.87
N THR A 74 -19.88 -9.87 22.15
CA THR A 74 -20.88 -8.80 22.01
C THR A 74 -21.12 -8.42 20.55
N LYS A 75 -20.21 -8.79 19.65
CA LYS A 75 -20.22 -8.34 18.25
C LYS A 75 -20.32 -9.50 17.27
N LYS A 76 -21.20 -9.34 16.28
CA LYS A 76 -21.39 -10.35 15.23
C LYS A 76 -20.13 -10.48 14.35
N PRO A 77 -19.80 -11.68 13.85
CA PRO A 77 -18.62 -11.90 13.00
C PRO A 77 -18.55 -10.95 11.79
N GLY A 78 -19.67 -10.71 11.11
CA GLY A 78 -19.70 -9.79 9.97
C GLY A 78 -19.33 -8.33 10.33
N TRP A 79 -19.64 -7.90 11.55
CA TRP A 79 -19.22 -6.58 12.03
C TRP A 79 -17.71 -6.55 12.27
N LYS A 80 -17.16 -7.60 12.90
CA LYS A 80 -15.71 -7.74 13.13
C LYS A 80 -14.94 -7.76 11.80
N PHE A 81 -15.48 -8.46 10.81
CA PHE A 81 -14.90 -8.53 9.46
C PHE A 81 -14.74 -7.15 8.84
N ALA A 82 -15.81 -6.35 8.85
CA ALA A 82 -15.78 -4.99 8.35
C ALA A 82 -14.85 -4.09 9.16
N GLU A 83 -14.82 -4.24 10.49
CA GLU A 83 -13.93 -3.46 11.36
C GLU A 83 -12.45 -3.69 11.02
N TYR A 84 -12.03 -4.95 10.86
CA TYR A 84 -10.63 -5.26 10.56
C TYR A 84 -10.25 -4.97 9.12
N GLU A 85 -11.19 -5.05 8.18
CA GLU A 85 -11.00 -4.58 6.81
C GLU A 85 -10.79 -3.05 6.78
N LEU A 86 -11.62 -2.30 7.52
CA LEU A 86 -11.50 -0.84 7.68
C LEU A 86 -10.18 -0.43 8.33
N LYS A 87 -9.75 -1.15 9.37
CA LYS A 87 -8.46 -0.93 10.06
C LYS A 87 -7.24 -1.35 9.22
N GLY A 88 -7.45 -2.06 8.12
CA GLY A 88 -6.39 -2.48 7.22
C GLY A 88 -5.50 -3.60 7.75
N VAL A 89 -6.05 -4.50 8.56
CA VAL A 89 -5.33 -5.70 8.99
C VAL A 89 -5.02 -6.56 7.76
N PRO A 90 -3.74 -6.88 7.48
CA PRO A 90 -3.33 -7.60 6.27
C PRO A 90 -4.08 -8.91 6.03
N VAL A 91 -4.17 -9.76 7.06
CA VAL A 91 -4.80 -11.08 6.96
C VAL A 91 -5.85 -11.26 8.03
N ARG A 92 -7.02 -11.76 7.62
CA ARG A 92 -8.07 -12.22 8.53
C ARG A 92 -8.23 -13.73 8.38
N LEU A 93 -8.20 -14.44 9.50
CA LEU A 93 -8.57 -15.84 9.61
C LEU A 93 -9.96 -15.94 10.25
N ALA A 94 -10.85 -16.74 9.67
CA ALA A 94 -12.15 -17.05 10.24
C ALA A 94 -12.27 -18.56 10.47
N ILE A 95 -12.55 -18.95 11.71
CA ILE A 95 -12.62 -20.35 12.13
C ILE A 95 -14.00 -20.58 12.72
N GLY A 96 -14.77 -21.52 12.15
CA GLY A 96 -16.01 -22.01 12.73
C GLY A 96 -15.96 -23.50 13.11
N PRO A 97 -17.07 -24.07 13.63
CA PRO A 97 -17.14 -25.47 14.02
C PRO A 97 -16.94 -26.41 12.83
N ARG A 98 -17.50 -26.07 11.67
CA ARG A 98 -17.32 -26.82 10.42
C ARG A 98 -15.87 -26.80 9.95
N ASP A 99 -15.16 -25.70 10.21
CA ASP A 99 -13.76 -25.58 9.80
C ASP A 99 -12.87 -26.42 10.72
N LEU A 100 -13.19 -26.50 12.02
CA LEU A 100 -12.55 -27.44 12.95
C LEU A 100 -12.76 -28.89 12.53
N GLU A 101 -14.00 -29.28 12.22
CA GLU A 101 -14.33 -30.64 11.77
C GLU A 101 -13.57 -31.05 10.51
N ASN A 102 -13.32 -30.09 9.61
CA ASN A 102 -12.63 -30.31 8.34
C ASN A 102 -11.13 -29.97 8.38
N ASN A 103 -10.57 -29.63 9.55
CA ASN A 103 -9.18 -29.18 9.72
C ASN A 103 -8.74 -28.06 8.77
N GLN A 104 -9.59 -27.05 8.57
CA GLN A 104 -9.36 -25.95 7.63
C GLN A 104 -9.62 -24.57 8.26
N VAL A 105 -9.29 -23.49 7.57
CA VAL A 105 -9.62 -22.11 7.95
C VAL A 105 -9.89 -21.24 6.72
N GLU A 106 -10.83 -20.30 6.80
CA GLU A 106 -10.98 -19.25 5.77
C GLU A 106 -9.93 -18.16 6.03
N LEU A 107 -9.03 -17.96 5.07
CA LEU A 107 -8.06 -16.87 5.04
C LEU A 107 -8.56 -15.81 4.06
N ALA A 108 -8.64 -14.56 4.50
CA ALA A 108 -8.94 -13.42 3.66
C ALA A 108 -7.78 -12.42 3.64
N ARG A 109 -7.39 -11.99 2.44
CA ARG A 109 -6.34 -10.99 2.20
C ARG A 109 -6.94 -9.60 2.06
N ARG A 110 -6.37 -8.61 2.74
CA ARG A 110 -6.82 -7.22 2.68
C ARG A 110 -6.39 -6.49 1.41
N ASP A 111 -5.22 -6.81 0.87
CA ASP A 111 -4.64 -6.11 -0.27
C ASP A 111 -5.40 -6.36 -1.57
N LEU A 112 -5.76 -7.62 -1.83
CA LEU A 112 -6.47 -8.08 -3.02
C LEU A 112 -7.96 -8.34 -2.79
N GLY A 113 -8.42 -8.46 -1.53
CA GLY A 113 -9.79 -8.83 -1.20
C GLY A 113 -10.13 -10.29 -1.52
N THR A 114 -9.13 -11.12 -1.80
CA THR A 114 -9.30 -12.55 -2.11
C THR A 114 -9.51 -13.37 -0.83
N LYS A 115 -10.14 -14.52 -1.00
CA LYS A 115 -10.33 -15.52 0.05
C LYS A 115 -9.85 -16.87 -0.42
N GLU A 116 -9.26 -17.62 0.49
CA GLU A 116 -8.87 -19.01 0.27
C GLU A 116 -9.18 -19.85 1.51
N THR A 117 -9.42 -21.14 1.30
CA THR A 117 -9.56 -22.11 2.39
C THR A 117 -8.28 -22.93 2.43
N ILE A 118 -7.61 -22.95 3.58
CA ILE A 118 -6.33 -23.66 3.77
C ILE A 118 -6.42 -24.62 4.95
N ALA A 119 -5.62 -25.68 4.93
CA ALA A 119 -5.50 -26.58 6.07
C ALA A 119 -4.96 -25.86 7.30
N MET A 120 -5.48 -26.16 8.50
CA MET A 120 -5.07 -25.48 9.74
C MET A 120 -3.56 -25.63 10.01
N ASP A 121 -2.99 -26.78 9.67
CA ASP A 121 -1.56 -27.08 9.85
C ASP A 121 -0.66 -26.24 8.94
N ALA A 122 -1.19 -25.73 7.83
CA ALA A 122 -0.46 -24.89 6.88
C ALA A 122 -0.55 -23.38 7.19
N VAL A 123 -1.37 -22.97 8.17
CA VAL A 123 -1.69 -21.56 8.42
C VAL A 123 -0.45 -20.73 8.76
N VAL A 124 0.41 -21.25 9.64
CA VAL A 124 1.59 -20.51 10.11
C VAL A 124 2.55 -20.25 8.94
N ALA A 125 2.84 -21.28 8.16
CA ALA A 125 3.69 -21.17 6.98
C ALA A 125 3.08 -20.22 5.94
N ARG A 126 1.80 -20.39 5.62
CA ARG A 126 1.10 -19.58 4.63
C ARG A 126 1.01 -18.11 5.02
N CYS A 127 0.73 -17.80 6.29
CA CYS A 127 0.72 -16.42 6.76
C CYS A 127 2.11 -15.79 6.67
N SER A 128 3.18 -16.52 6.98
CA SER A 128 4.55 -16.03 6.89
C SER A 128 4.93 -15.68 5.45
N GLU A 129 4.60 -16.55 4.50
CA GLU A 129 4.76 -16.28 3.06
C GLU A 129 3.97 -15.04 2.63
N LEU A 130 2.70 -14.94 3.05
CA LEU A 130 1.83 -13.81 2.72
C LEU A 130 2.36 -12.47 3.25
N MET A 131 3.01 -12.44 4.43
CA MET A 131 3.59 -11.18 4.94
C MET A 131 4.66 -10.64 3.98
N VAL A 132 5.41 -11.51 3.31
CA VAL A 132 6.41 -11.11 2.30
C VAL A 132 5.71 -10.78 0.98
N GLU A 133 4.86 -11.67 0.49
CA GLU A 133 4.15 -11.51 -0.79
C GLU A 133 3.34 -10.21 -0.85
N MET A 134 2.56 -9.92 0.20
CA MET A 134 1.76 -8.70 0.28
C MET A 134 2.65 -7.45 0.36
N GLN A 135 3.75 -7.50 1.12
CA GLN A 135 4.67 -6.36 1.25
C GLN A 135 5.31 -6.01 -0.09
N ASP A 136 5.76 -7.01 -0.83
CA ASP A 136 6.41 -6.84 -2.13
C ASP A 136 5.40 -6.46 -3.22
N GLY A 137 4.24 -7.11 -3.23
CA GLY A 137 3.14 -6.81 -4.16
C GLY A 137 2.62 -5.38 -4.02
N MET A 138 2.44 -4.90 -2.78
CA MET A 138 2.02 -3.51 -2.53
C MET A 138 3.06 -2.50 -3.00
N LEU A 139 4.35 -2.77 -2.81
CA LEU A 139 5.42 -1.90 -3.29
C LEU A 139 5.52 -1.92 -4.82
N ALA A 140 5.41 -3.09 -5.44
CA ALA A 140 5.43 -3.23 -6.89
C ALA A 140 4.26 -2.49 -7.54
N SER A 141 3.04 -2.66 -7.01
CA SER A 141 1.84 -1.96 -7.47
C SER A 141 1.98 -0.44 -7.34
N ALA A 142 2.47 0.06 -6.21
CA ALA A 142 2.69 1.50 -6.01
C ALA A 142 3.76 2.08 -6.95
N ARG A 143 4.82 1.30 -7.26
CA ARG A 143 5.84 1.70 -8.25
C ARG A 143 5.26 1.74 -9.66
N ALA A 144 4.53 0.70 -10.06
CA ALA A 144 3.87 0.66 -11.36
C ALA A 144 2.92 1.86 -11.53
N PHE A 145 2.07 2.13 -10.53
CA PHE A 145 1.18 3.30 -10.55
C PHE A 145 1.95 4.62 -10.69
N ARG A 146 3.04 4.80 -9.93
CA ARG A 146 3.89 6.00 -10.04
C ARG A 146 4.46 6.12 -11.44
N ASP A 147 5.02 5.04 -11.98
CA ASP A 147 5.73 5.02 -13.27
C ASP A 147 4.76 5.25 -14.45
N GLU A 148 3.57 4.65 -14.41
CA GLU A 148 2.47 4.90 -15.35
C GLU A 148 1.94 6.34 -15.29
N ASN A 149 2.17 7.03 -14.18
CA ASN A 149 1.79 8.44 -13.97
C ASN A 149 2.97 9.42 -14.11
N ILE A 150 4.12 8.96 -14.61
CA ILE A 150 5.20 9.83 -15.10
C ILE A 150 5.05 9.93 -16.61
N ARG A 151 4.82 11.14 -17.11
CA ARG A 151 4.60 11.39 -18.54
C ARG A 151 5.73 12.20 -19.12
N GLU A 152 6.29 11.73 -20.22
CA GLU A 152 7.33 12.46 -20.95
C GLU A 152 6.72 13.45 -21.92
N VAL A 153 7.24 14.68 -21.93
CA VAL A 153 6.83 15.75 -22.86
C VAL A 153 8.05 16.47 -23.43
N GLU A 154 7.95 16.93 -24.67
CA GLU A 154 9.05 17.62 -25.35
C GLU A 154 8.82 19.12 -25.46
N THR A 155 7.56 19.56 -25.39
CA THR A 155 7.17 20.96 -25.59
C THR A 155 6.40 21.53 -24.41
N TYR A 156 6.45 22.85 -24.27
CA TYR A 156 5.70 23.53 -23.22
C TYR A 156 4.17 23.41 -23.37
N ASP A 157 3.66 23.39 -24.60
CA ASP A 157 2.23 23.21 -24.83
C ASP A 157 1.74 21.82 -24.40
N GLU A 158 2.53 20.76 -24.70
CA GLU A 158 2.27 19.41 -24.20
C GLU A 158 2.36 19.35 -22.68
N PHE A 159 3.36 20.03 -22.09
CA PHE A 159 3.52 20.11 -20.64
C PHE A 159 2.26 20.66 -19.96
N VAL A 160 1.76 21.81 -20.42
CA VAL A 160 0.55 22.44 -19.86
C VAL A 160 -0.66 21.53 -20.03
N LYS A 161 -0.83 20.96 -21.24
CA LYS A 161 -1.95 20.04 -21.52
C LYS A 161 -1.94 18.82 -20.61
N VAL A 162 -0.79 18.15 -20.46
CA VAL A 162 -0.67 16.98 -19.58
C VAL A 162 -0.95 17.35 -18.13
N LEU A 163 -0.43 18.50 -17.67
CA LEU A 163 -0.60 18.95 -16.30
C LEU A 163 -2.06 19.22 -15.93
N ASP A 164 -2.83 19.80 -16.86
CA ASP A 164 -4.22 20.19 -16.62
C ASP A 164 -5.22 19.05 -16.87
N GLU A 165 -5.00 18.22 -17.88
CA GLU A 165 -5.94 17.16 -18.26
C GLU A 165 -5.69 15.84 -17.50
N GLN A 166 -4.43 15.50 -17.22
CA GLN A 166 -4.05 14.19 -16.69
C GLN A 166 -3.42 14.26 -15.30
N GLY A 167 -2.70 15.35 -15.01
CA GLY A 167 -1.95 15.49 -13.76
C GLY A 167 -0.80 14.50 -13.63
N GLY A 168 -0.43 14.19 -12.39
CA GLY A 168 0.70 13.31 -12.08
C GLY A 168 2.05 14.01 -12.20
N PHE A 169 3.08 13.23 -12.55
CA PHE A 169 4.44 13.73 -12.74
C PHE A 169 4.74 13.91 -14.23
N ILE A 170 5.52 14.94 -14.54
CA ILE A 170 5.95 15.23 -15.90
C ILE A 170 7.47 15.19 -15.98
N SER A 171 8.00 14.38 -16.88
CA SER A 171 9.43 14.26 -17.18
C SER A 171 9.74 15.11 -18.42
N ALA A 172 10.52 16.17 -18.24
CA ALA A 172 10.84 17.09 -19.33
C ALA A 172 12.27 17.61 -19.25
N HIS A 173 12.80 18.03 -20.40
CA HIS A 173 14.08 18.72 -20.48
C HIS A 173 13.98 20.14 -19.95
N TRP A 174 14.99 20.53 -19.16
CA TRP A 174 15.15 21.85 -18.57
C TRP A 174 16.60 22.35 -18.75
N ASP A 175 16.78 23.63 -19.01
CA ASP A 175 18.09 24.24 -19.34
C ASP A 175 18.93 24.61 -18.11
N GLY A 176 18.45 24.35 -16.89
CA GLY A 176 19.19 24.66 -15.66
C GLY A 176 19.00 26.08 -15.15
N THR A 177 18.14 26.89 -15.77
CA THR A 177 17.98 28.31 -15.42
C THR A 177 16.80 28.57 -14.48
N GLU A 178 17.02 29.44 -13.50
CA GLU A 178 15.98 29.91 -12.57
C GLU A 178 14.84 30.64 -13.30
N GLU A 179 15.17 31.44 -14.33
CA GLU A 179 14.18 32.17 -15.15
C GLU A 179 13.14 31.22 -15.76
N THR A 180 13.59 30.07 -16.25
CA THR A 180 12.69 29.06 -16.83
C THR A 180 11.86 28.37 -15.76
N GLU A 181 12.45 28.08 -14.58
CA GLU A 181 11.73 27.47 -13.47
C GLU A 181 10.62 28.40 -12.93
N ASP A 182 10.95 29.68 -12.72
CA ASP A 182 10.01 30.69 -12.25
C ASP A 182 8.86 30.89 -13.25
N LYS A 183 9.16 30.93 -14.56
CA LYS A 183 8.11 31.00 -15.59
C LYS A 183 7.13 29.83 -15.51
N VAL A 184 7.64 28.59 -15.45
CA VAL A 184 6.79 27.39 -15.32
C VAL A 184 5.93 27.46 -14.06
N LYS A 185 6.52 27.86 -12.94
CA LYS A 185 5.83 27.99 -11.66
C LYS A 185 4.75 29.07 -11.70
N ASP A 186 5.02 30.24 -12.27
CA ASP A 186 4.07 31.34 -12.28
C ASP A 186 2.86 31.02 -13.15
N GLU A 187 3.09 30.45 -14.33
CA GLU A 187 2.06 30.12 -15.30
C GLU A 187 1.26 28.86 -14.93
N THR A 188 1.89 27.84 -14.33
CA THR A 188 1.26 26.51 -14.16
C THR A 188 1.12 26.03 -12.71
N LYS A 189 1.80 26.71 -11.77
CA LYS A 189 2.02 26.30 -10.38
C LYS A 189 2.81 25.00 -10.20
N ALA A 190 3.30 24.39 -11.27
CA ALA A 190 4.21 23.26 -11.19
C ALA A 190 5.62 23.72 -10.79
N THR A 191 6.33 22.87 -10.05
CA THR A 191 7.73 23.08 -9.65
C THR A 191 8.54 21.81 -9.92
N ILE A 192 9.85 21.95 -10.02
CA ILE A 192 10.74 20.78 -10.09
C ILE A 192 10.69 20.05 -8.74
N ARG A 193 10.30 18.78 -8.77
CA ARG A 193 10.21 17.91 -7.59
C ARG A 193 11.56 17.30 -7.25
N CYS A 194 12.27 16.87 -8.28
CA CYS A 194 13.63 16.39 -8.18
C CYS A 194 14.30 16.34 -9.56
N ILE A 195 15.62 16.30 -9.53
CA ILE A 195 16.47 15.87 -10.63
C ILE A 195 16.86 14.42 -10.30
N PRO A 196 16.33 13.40 -11.01
CA PRO A 196 16.59 12.01 -10.62
C PRO A 196 18.07 11.66 -10.80
N LEU A 197 18.68 11.06 -9.77
CA LEU A 197 20.09 10.66 -9.79
C LEU A 197 20.39 9.58 -10.85
N GLU A 198 19.47 8.62 -10.96
CA GLU A 198 19.47 7.51 -11.92
C GLU A 198 18.43 7.75 -13.06
N GLY A 199 18.10 9.00 -13.35
CA GLY A 199 17.15 9.36 -14.41
C GLY A 199 17.77 9.34 -15.81
N ASP A 200 16.95 9.71 -16.80
CA ASP A 200 17.40 9.90 -18.17
C ASP A 200 18.36 11.09 -18.29
N LYS A 201 19.62 10.77 -18.62
CA LYS A 201 20.74 11.71 -18.84
C LYS A 201 21.03 11.93 -20.33
N THR A 202 20.12 11.52 -21.20
CA THR A 202 20.21 11.82 -22.63
C THR A 202 20.09 13.32 -22.83
N PRO A 203 21.03 13.99 -23.53
CA PRO A 203 20.89 15.42 -23.80
C PRO A 203 19.70 15.70 -24.72
N GLY A 204 19.03 16.83 -24.49
CA GLY A 204 17.88 17.28 -25.26
C GLY A 204 17.76 18.80 -25.30
N LYS A 205 16.53 19.29 -25.49
CA LYS A 205 16.24 20.73 -25.55
C LYS A 205 15.22 21.09 -24.49
N CYS A 206 15.48 22.17 -23.76
CA CYS A 206 14.56 22.71 -22.78
C CYS A 206 13.17 22.93 -23.40
N MET A 207 12.13 22.39 -22.76
CA MET A 207 10.75 22.47 -23.25
C MET A 207 10.22 23.90 -23.38
N VAL A 208 10.82 24.85 -22.64
CA VAL A 208 10.42 26.27 -22.60
C VAL A 208 11.23 27.13 -23.55
N THR A 209 12.55 26.99 -23.54
CA THR A 209 13.47 27.92 -24.24
C THR A 209 14.09 27.32 -25.51
N GLY A 210 14.01 26.00 -25.69
CA GLY A 210 14.69 25.29 -26.77
C GLY A 210 16.22 25.20 -26.62
N LYS A 211 16.80 25.78 -25.55
CA LYS A 211 18.24 25.72 -25.25
C LYS A 211 18.67 24.29 -24.90
N PRO A 212 19.97 23.95 -25.01
CA PRO A 212 20.46 22.63 -24.62
C PRO A 212 20.11 22.28 -23.16
N SER A 213 19.73 21.03 -22.95
CA SER A 213 19.46 20.43 -21.64
C SER A 213 20.26 19.15 -21.50
N GLU A 214 20.92 18.93 -20.37
CA GLU A 214 21.75 17.74 -20.16
C GLU A 214 20.95 16.48 -19.83
N ARG A 215 19.73 16.63 -19.29
CA ARG A 215 18.93 15.54 -18.72
C ARG A 215 17.49 15.97 -18.53
N ARG A 216 16.62 15.00 -18.24
CA ARG A 216 15.23 15.27 -17.86
C ARG A 216 15.11 15.49 -16.35
N VAL A 217 14.15 16.33 -15.96
CA VAL A 217 13.78 16.59 -14.57
C VAL A 217 12.31 16.30 -14.35
N ILE A 218 11.90 16.09 -13.10
CA ILE A 218 10.51 15.77 -12.76
C ILE A 218 9.79 17.01 -12.25
N PHE A 219 8.73 17.40 -12.93
CA PHE A 219 7.80 18.45 -12.52
C PHE A 219 6.51 17.87 -11.97
N ALA A 220 5.88 18.58 -11.04
CA ALA A 220 4.48 18.39 -10.66
C ALA A 220 3.95 19.62 -9.90
N ARG A 221 2.64 19.72 -9.78
CA ARG A 221 1.99 20.57 -8.77
C ARG A 221 2.26 19.99 -7.38
N ALA A 222 2.61 20.85 -6.42
CA ALA A 222 2.77 20.44 -5.03
C ALA A 222 1.40 20.10 -4.40
N TYR A 223 1.42 19.25 -3.37
CA TYR A 223 0.27 18.98 -2.50
C TYR A 223 -0.18 20.26 -1.79
#